data_AF-A0A2M7L7T0-F1
#
_entry.id   AF-A0A2M7L7T0-F1
#
_cell.length_a   1.000
_cell.length_b   1.000
_cell.length_c   1.000
_cell.angle_alpha   90.00
_cell.angle_beta   90.00
_cell.angle_gamma   90.00
#
_symmetry.space_group_name_H-M   'P 1'
#
loop_
_entity.id
_entity.type
_entity.pdbx_description
1 polymer ?
#
loop_
_entity_poly.entity_id
_entity_poly.type
_entity_poly.pdbx_seq_one_letter_code
_entity_poly.pdbx_strand_id
1 'polypeptide(L)'
;LYAGAMKAGVKIDCPEMKHFSRWAFLEARRAGVAGLAAEAASCFAIAVRASGYPDRTLRLYGLMARLLGWRMAGRITSMLELLLKRSPSEKTRTLSWSDNG
;
A
#
# COMPACT_ATOMS: atom_id res chain seq x y z
N LEU A 1 -3.24 -0.30 -13.96
CA LEU A 1 -3.92 0.78 -13.21
C LEU A 1 -3.07 2.04 -13.07
N TYR A 2 -2.01 2.07 -12.24
CA TYR A 2 -1.16 3.28 -12.07
C TYR A 2 -0.67 3.91 -13.38
N ALA A 3 -0.04 3.10 -14.25
CA ALA A 3 0.44 3.59 -15.55
C ALA A 3 -0.70 4.14 -16.44
N GLY A 4 -1.90 3.57 -16.35
CA GLY A 4 -3.09 4.07 -17.05
C GLY A 4 -3.55 5.42 -16.50
N ALA A 5 -3.59 5.57 -15.17
CA ALA A 5 -3.93 6.84 -14.52
C ALA A 5 -2.92 7.96 -14.87
N MET A 6 -1.62 7.64 -14.88
CA MET A 6 -0.59 8.59 -15.29
C MET A 6 -0.72 8.99 -16.77
N LYS A 7 -1.00 8.03 -17.66
CA LYS A 7 -1.25 8.32 -19.09
C LYS A 7 -2.51 9.15 -19.31
N ALA A 8 -3.52 9.00 -18.46
CA ALA A 8 -4.74 9.80 -18.48
C ALA A 8 -4.56 11.20 -17.85
N GLY A 9 -3.36 11.56 -17.39
CA GLY A 9 -3.08 12.88 -16.83
C GLY A 9 -3.58 13.10 -15.40
N VAL A 10 -3.88 12.03 -14.65
CA VAL A 10 -4.27 12.14 -13.24
C VAL A 10 -3.11 12.74 -12.44
N LYS A 11 -3.37 13.83 -11.71
CA LYS A 11 -2.36 14.48 -10.87
C LYS A 11 -1.93 13.57 -9.73
N ILE A 12 -0.62 13.44 -9.52
CA ILE A 12 -0.06 12.58 -8.47
C ILE A 12 -0.45 13.01 -7.05
N ASP A 13 -0.71 14.31 -6.85
CA ASP A 13 -1.01 14.88 -5.54
C ASP A 13 -2.49 14.81 -5.18
N CYS A 14 -3.35 14.28 -6.06
CA CYS A 14 -4.78 14.23 -5.81
C CYS A 14 -5.12 13.22 -4.68
N PRO A 15 -6.25 13.41 -3.97
CA PRO A 15 -6.70 12.50 -2.92
C PRO A 15 -6.84 11.04 -3.39
N GLU A 16 -7.25 10.83 -4.64
CA GLU A 16 -7.44 9.51 -5.24
C GLU A 16 -6.11 8.76 -5.35
N MET A 17 -5.02 9.44 -5.73
CA MET A 17 -3.71 8.81 -5.85
C MET A 17 -3.13 8.45 -4.48
N LYS A 18 -3.37 9.30 -3.46
CA LYS A 18 -3.03 8.98 -2.05
C LYS A 18 -3.78 7.76 -1.55
N HIS A 19 -5.07 7.65 -1.89
CA HIS A 19 -5.88 6.48 -1.56
C HIS A 19 -5.36 5.23 -2.28
N PHE A 20 -5.06 5.34 -3.58
CA PHE A 20 -4.49 4.26 -4.39
C PHE A 20 -3.12 3.80 -3.84
N SER A 21 -2.26 4.72 -3.42
CA SER A 21 -1.00 4.43 -2.73
C SER A 21 -1.22 3.56 -1.49
N ARG A 22 -2.18 3.93 -0.64
CA ARG A 22 -2.50 3.16 0.57
C ARG A 22 -3.03 1.77 0.23
N TRP A 23 -3.90 1.65 -0.77
CA TRP A 23 -4.40 0.36 -1.25
C TRP A 23 -3.26 -0.53 -1.78
N ALA A 24 -2.38 0.01 -2.64
CA ALA A 24 -1.25 -0.72 -3.20
C ALA A 24 -0.26 -1.18 -2.11
N PHE A 25 -0.07 -0.38 -1.06
CA PHE A 25 0.72 -0.76 0.11
C PHE A 25 0.11 -1.93 0.89
N LEU A 26 -1.21 -1.92 1.11
CA LEU A 26 -1.90 -3.03 1.76
C LEU A 26 -1.79 -4.33 0.94
N GLU A 27 -1.87 -4.22 -0.38
CA GLU A 27 -1.72 -5.36 -1.27
C GLU A 27 -0.29 -5.91 -1.26
N ALA A 28 0.71 -5.04 -1.25
CA ALA A 28 2.12 -5.43 -1.08
C ALA A 28 2.34 -6.24 0.21
N ARG A 29 1.68 -5.83 1.30
CA ARG A 29 1.76 -6.53 2.57
C ARG A 29 1.08 -7.90 2.53
N ARG A 30 -0.09 -8.01 1.91
CA ARG A 30 -0.81 -9.29 1.72
C ARG A 30 0.03 -10.27 0.91
N ALA A 31 0.59 -9.82 -0.21
CA ALA A 31 1.53 -10.60 -1.02
C ALA A 31 2.76 -11.03 -0.21
N GLY A 32 3.32 -10.12 0.60
CA GLY A 32 4.43 -10.42 1.51
C GLY A 32 4.09 -11.55 2.49
N VAL A 33 2.95 -11.48 3.18
CA VAL A 33 2.48 -12.52 4.10
C VAL A 33 2.32 -13.87 3.39
N ALA A 34 1.81 -13.88 2.16
CA ALA A 34 1.70 -15.08 1.33
C ALA A 34 3.07 -15.66 0.90
N GLY A 35 4.16 -14.88 0.99
CA GLY A 35 5.49 -15.27 0.52
C GLY A 35 5.77 -14.91 -0.93
N LEU A 36 4.88 -14.14 -1.57
CA LEU A 36 4.98 -13.67 -2.95
C LEU A 36 5.88 -12.42 -2.99
N ALA A 37 7.20 -12.65 -2.91
CA ALA A 37 8.18 -11.58 -2.71
C ALA A 37 8.27 -10.61 -3.90
N ALA A 38 8.20 -11.10 -5.13
CA ALA A 38 8.31 -10.28 -6.33
C ALA A 38 7.06 -9.38 -6.52
N GLU A 39 5.89 -9.94 -6.23
CA GLU A 39 4.59 -9.27 -6.25
C GLU A 39 4.53 -8.22 -5.14
N ALA A 40 4.97 -8.58 -3.93
CA ALA A 40 5.08 -7.64 -2.81
C ALA A 40 5.97 -6.44 -3.16
N ALA A 41 7.14 -6.70 -3.75
CA ALA A 41 8.05 -5.65 -4.19
C ALA A 41 7.44 -4.75 -5.26
N SER A 42 6.73 -5.34 -6.23
CA SER A 42 6.08 -4.62 -7.33
C SER A 42 4.94 -3.73 -6.82
N CYS A 43 4.07 -4.26 -5.97
CA CYS A 43 2.99 -3.50 -5.33
C CYS A 43 3.54 -2.37 -4.44
N PHE A 44 4.62 -2.64 -3.70
CA PHE A 44 5.26 -1.64 -2.86
C PHE A 44 5.87 -0.50 -3.69
N ALA A 45 6.52 -0.82 -4.82
CA ALA A 45 7.04 0.18 -5.74
C ALA A 45 5.92 1.06 -6.33
N ILE A 46 4.75 0.48 -6.62
CA ILE A 46 3.57 1.23 -7.06
C ILE A 46 3.08 2.16 -5.95
N ALA A 47 3.02 1.69 -4.70
CA ALA A 47 2.62 2.51 -3.55
C ALA A 47 3.55 3.72 -3.38
N VAL A 48 4.87 3.52 -3.43
CA VAL A 48 5.86 4.61 -3.34
C VAL A 48 5.71 5.61 -4.48
N ARG A 49 5.47 5.15 -5.70
CA ARG A 49 5.26 6.04 -6.85
C ARG A 49 3.94 6.80 -6.78
N ALA A 50 2.90 6.19 -6.22
CA ALA A 50 1.58 6.78 -6.05
C ALA A 50 1.49 7.76 -4.87
N SER A 51 2.39 7.69 -3.88
CA SER A 51 2.30 8.56 -2.71
C SER A 51 2.54 10.04 -3.02
N GLY A 52 3.23 10.35 -4.13
CA GLY A 52 3.57 11.71 -4.59
C GLY A 52 4.62 12.44 -3.73
N TYR A 53 4.69 12.10 -2.44
CA TYR A 53 5.59 12.68 -1.46
C TYR A 53 6.36 11.59 -0.69
N PRO A 54 7.52 11.93 -0.11
CA PRO A 54 8.28 11.01 0.72
C PRO A 54 7.52 10.64 2.00
N ASP A 55 6.89 9.46 1.99
CA ASP A 55 6.18 8.92 3.14
C ASP A 55 7.17 8.14 4.05
N ARG A 56 7.29 8.58 5.32
CA ARG A 56 8.18 7.95 6.32
C ARG A 56 7.78 6.50 6.63
N THR A 57 6.48 6.19 6.61
CA THR A 57 5.94 4.85 6.84
C THR A 57 6.36 3.92 5.72
N LEU A 58 6.23 4.36 4.46
CA LEU A 58 6.68 3.58 3.31
C LEU A 58 8.20 3.37 3.38
N ARG A 59 8.99 4.41 3.67
CA ARG A 59 10.45 4.27 3.81
C ARG A 59 10.84 3.25 4.89
N LEU A 60 10.24 3.33 6.07
CA LEU A 60 10.49 2.39 7.16
C LEU A 60 10.12 0.96 6.75
N TYR A 61 8.98 0.76 6.11
CA TYR A 61 8.57 -0.55 5.63
C TYR A 61 9.53 -1.10 4.57
N GLY A 62 9.94 -0.28 3.60
CA GLY A 62 10.91 -0.67 2.58
C GLY A 62 12.26 -1.09 3.19
N LEU A 63 12.70 -0.39 4.25
CA LEU A 63 13.90 -0.79 5.00
C LEU A 63 13.71 -2.15 5.68
N MET A 64 12.60 -2.36 6.39
CA MET A 64 12.32 -3.65 7.03
C MET A 64 12.23 -4.79 6.01
N ALA A 65 11.57 -4.57 4.87
CA ALA A 65 11.45 -5.56 3.82
C ALA A 65 12.81 -5.94 3.22
N ARG A 66 13.74 -4.99 3.11
CA ARG A 66 15.12 -5.26 2.65
C ARG A 66 15.96 -6.00 3.69
N LEU A 67 15.79 -5.69 4.98
CA LEU A 67 16.58 -6.30 6.06
C LEU A 67 16.07 -7.69 6.48
N LEU A 68 14.75 -7.87 6.56
CA LEU A 68 14.10 -9.07 7.10
C LEU A 68 13.43 -9.94 6.02
N GLY A 69 13.35 -9.43 4.79
CA GLY A 69 12.57 -10.04 3.71
C GLY A 69 11.08 -9.71 3.77
N TRP A 70 10.44 -9.75 2.61
CA TRP A 70 9.03 -9.40 2.41
C TRP A 70 8.06 -10.21 3.28
N ARG A 71 8.38 -11.48 3.53
CA ARG A 71 7.56 -12.37 4.37
C ARG A 71 7.53 -11.94 5.83
N MET A 72 8.68 -11.54 6.37
CA MET A 72 8.76 -11.11 7.77
C MET A 72 8.22 -9.70 7.98
N ALA A 73 8.51 -8.78 7.05
CA ALA A 73 7.92 -7.45 7.06
C ALA A 73 6.38 -7.52 7.06
N GLY A 74 5.80 -8.36 6.21
CA GLY A 74 4.35 -8.60 6.16
C GLY A 74 3.79 -9.09 7.51
N ARG A 75 4.38 -10.13 8.11
CA ARG A 75 3.92 -10.69 9.38
C ARG A 75 3.99 -9.69 10.54
N ILE A 76 5.12 -8.98 10.68
CA ILE A 76 5.31 -7.99 11.75
C ILE A 76 4.24 -6.91 11.67
N THR A 77 4.01 -6.36 10.48
CA THR A 77 2.98 -5.33 10.30
C THR A 77 1.56 -5.84 10.52
N SER A 78 1.29 -7.13 10.27
CA SER A 78 0.00 -7.77 10.61
C SER A 78 -0.20 -7.97 12.09
N MET A 79 0.83 -8.38 12.81
CA MET A 79 0.77 -8.41 14.26
C MET A 79 0.59 -7.00 14.85
N LEU A 80 1.27 -6.00 14.29
CA LEU A 80 1.15 -4.62 14.73
C LEU A 80 -0.27 -4.06 14.53
N GLU A 81 -0.92 -4.36 13.41
CA GLU A 81 -2.31 -3.95 13.17
C GLU A 81 -3.30 -4.60 14.14
N LEU A 82 -3.11 -5.90 14.43
CA LEU A 82 -3.94 -6.61 15.42
C LEU A 82 -3.75 -6.03 16.83
N LEU A 83 -2.51 -5.69 17.19
CA LEU A 83 -2.18 -5.08 18.48
C LEU A 83 -2.71 -3.65 18.60
N LEU A 84 -2.70 -2.88 17.50
CA LEU A 84 -3.08 -1.47 17.52
C LEU A 84 -4.60 -1.23 17.48
N LYS A 85 -5.45 -2.27 17.35
CA LYS A 85 -6.93 -2.17 17.20
C LYS A 85 -7.33 -0.90 16.45
N ARG A 86 -6.82 -0.74 15.23
CA ARG A 86 -6.99 0.51 14.48
C ARG A 86 -8.46 0.64 14.07
N SER A 87 -9.23 1.41 14.85
CA SER A 87 -10.61 1.75 14.51
C SER A 87 -10.62 2.41 13.12
N PRO A 88 -11.43 1.95 12.17
CA PRO A 88 -11.54 2.58 10.85
C PRO A 88 -11.94 4.04 11.05
N SER A 89 -11.06 4.97 10.69
CA SER A 89 -11.37 6.39 10.75
C SER A 89 -12.57 6.68 9.84
N GLU A 90 -13.52 7.50 10.32
CA GLU A 90 -14.76 7.92 9.62
C GLU A 90 -14.51 8.49 8.21
N LYS A 91 -13.27 8.87 7.89
CA LYS A 91 -12.85 9.37 6.57
C LYS A 91 -12.52 8.27 5.55
N THR A 92 -12.80 7.00 5.86
CA THR A 92 -12.61 5.89 4.93
C THR A 92 -13.67 5.97 3.83
N ARG A 93 -13.34 6.66 2.73
CA ARG A 93 -14.17 6.67 1.52
C ARG A 93 -14.36 5.23 1.04
N THR A 94 -15.61 4.81 0.92
CA THR A 94 -16.01 3.57 0.25
C THR A 94 -15.61 3.65 -1.22
N LEU A 95 -15.09 2.55 -1.75
CA LEU A 95 -14.65 2.45 -3.13
C LEU A 95 -15.91 2.40 -4.01
N SER A 96 -16.20 3.44 -4.79
CA SER A 96 -17.40 3.47 -5.64
C SER A 96 -17.43 2.38 -6.73
N TRP A 97 -16.33 1.65 -6.94
CA TRP A 97 -16.25 0.53 -7.87
C TRP A 97 -16.25 -0.86 -7.21
N SER A 98 -16.23 -0.95 -5.86
CA SER A 98 -16.27 -2.25 -5.17
C SER A 98 -17.67 -2.79 -4.92
N ASP A 99 -18.71 -1.96 -5.12
CA ASP A 99 -20.12 -2.32 -4.90
C ASP A 99 -20.81 -2.84 -6.18
N ASN A 100 -20.07 -3.06 -7.27
CA ASN A 100 -20.59 -3.70 -8.48
C ASN A 100 -20.41 -5.22 -8.36
N GLY A 101 -21.16 -5.83 -7.44
CA GLY A 101 -21.39 -7.27 -7.33
C GLY A 101 -22.83 -7.60 -7.67
#